data_AF-A0A7C5FMW6-F1
#
_entry.id   AF-A0A7C5FMW6-F1
#
_cell.length_a   1.000
_cell.length_b   1.000
_cell.length_c   1.000
_cell.angle_alpha   90.00
_cell.angle_beta   90.00
_cell.angle_gamma   90.00
#
_symmetry.space_group_name_H-M   'P 1'
#
loop_
_entity.id
_entity.type
_entity.pdbx_description
1 polymer ?
#
loop_
_entity_poly.entity_id
_entity_poly.type
_entity_poly.pdbx_seq_one_letter_code
_entity_poly.pdbx_strand_id
1 'polypeptide(L)' 'MIDCEDFGEILVYDRKGNQRTLDHESTVSLCRKAQEEGVGIDEIIKREIEPDLKMIKFV' A
#
# COMPACT_ATOMS: atom_id res chain seq x y z
N MET A 1 12.42 12.95 -4.78
CA MET A 1 11.35 12.63 -3.80
C MET A 1 10.19 12.11 -4.63
N ILE A 2 9.63 10.95 -4.33
CA ILE A 2 8.51 10.40 -5.10
C ILE A 2 7.28 11.23 -4.75
N ASP A 3 6.56 11.74 -5.74
CA ASP A 3 5.28 12.41 -5.52
C ASP A 3 4.22 11.35 -5.21
N CYS A 4 3.59 11.43 -4.03
CA CYS A 4 2.57 10.47 -3.65
C CYS A 4 1.32 10.57 -4.52
N GLU A 5 1.06 11.74 -5.12
CA GLU A 5 -0.09 11.96 -6.00
C GLU A 5 0.01 11.18 -7.32
N ASP A 6 1.21 10.72 -7.70
CA ASP A 6 1.41 9.96 -8.93
C ASP A 6 1.04 8.48 -8.78
N PHE A 7 0.77 8.00 -7.56
CA PHE A 7 0.38 6.61 -7.36
C PHE A 7 -1.08 6.37 -7.72
N GLY A 8 -1.33 5.39 -8.58
CA GLY A 8 -2.67 4.91 -8.91
C GLY A 8 -3.27 4.03 -7.81
N GLU A 9 -3.95 2.97 -8.21
CA GLU A 9 -4.51 1.99 -7.27
C GLU A 9 -3.45 0.97 -6.83
N ILE A 10 -3.65 0.39 -5.66
CA ILE A 10 -2.85 -0.73 -5.18
C ILE A 10 -3.71 -2.00 -5.09
N LEU A 11 -3.25 -3.06 -5.75
CA LEU A 11 -3.73 -4.42 -5.51
C LEU A 11 -2.90 -5.07 -4.40
N VAL A 12 -3.58 -5.43 -3.31
CA VAL A 12 -3.02 -6.13 -2.16
C VAL A 12 -3.41 -7.61 -2.24
N TYR A 13 -2.42 -8.49 -2.22
CA TYR A 13 -2.61 -9.94 -2.21
C TYR A 13 -2.20 -10.51 -0.85
N ASP A 14 -3.06 -11.31 -0.24
CA ASP A 14 -2.71 -12.08 0.97
C ASP A 14 -2.11 -13.45 0.60
N ARG A 15 -1.60 -14.20 1.59
CA ARG A 15 -1.06 -15.55 1.35
C ARG A 15 -2.12 -16.62 1.12
N LYS A 16 -3.38 -16.33 1.43
CA LYS A 16 -4.53 -17.21 1.20
C LYS A 16 -5.04 -17.13 -0.24
N GLY A 17 -4.55 -16.18 -1.04
CA GLY A 17 -4.93 -15.96 -2.43
C GLY A 17 -6.09 -15.00 -2.60
N ASN A 18 -6.53 -14.31 -1.54
CA ASN A 18 -7.48 -13.21 -1.66
C ASN A 18 -6.77 -11.96 -2.16
N GLN A 19 -7.54 -11.10 -2.84
CA GLN A 19 -7.08 -9.78 -3.25
C GLN A 19 -8.07 -8.71 -2.80
N ARG A 20 -7.54 -7.52 -2.55
CA ARG A 20 -8.32 -6.29 -2.38
C ARG A 20 -7.63 -5.14 -3.10
N THR A 21 -8.43 -4.20 -3.58
CA THR A 21 -7.95 -2.97 -4.21
C THR A 21 -8.03 -1.83 -3.21
N LEU A 22 -6.95 -1.08 -3.09
CA LEU A 22 -6.91 0.21 -2.43
C LEU A 22 -7.01 1.28 -3.51
N ASP A 23 -7.97 2.18 -3.35
CA ASP A 23 -8.16 3.29 -4.28
C ASP A 23 -6.99 4.28 -4.22
N HIS A 24 -7.02 5.25 -5.13
CA HIS A 24 -6.03 6.31 -5.22
C HIS A 24 -5.88 7.08 -3.90
N GLU A 25 -6.99 7.51 -3.28
CA GLU A 25 -6.95 8.29 -2.03
C GLU A 25 -6.30 7.51 -0.88
N SER A 26 -6.67 6.23 -0.72
CA SER A 26 -6.06 5.33 0.26
C SER A 26 -4.56 5.15 -0.02
N THR A 27 -4.21 5.00 -1.30
CA THR A 27 -2.82 4.82 -1.72
C THR A 27 -1.97 6.05 -1.43
N VAL A 28 -2.46 7.26 -1.75
CA VAL A 28 -1.80 8.53 -1.44
C VAL A 28 -1.61 8.68 0.07
N SER A 29 -2.65 8.39 0.86
CA SER A 29 -2.60 8.45 2.32
C SER A 29 -1.52 7.53 2.90
N LEU A 30 -1.46 6.28 2.44
CA LEU A 30 -0.45 5.30 2.85
C LEU A 30 0.96 5.70 2.42
N CYS A 31 1.11 6.25 1.21
CA CYS A 31 2.40 6.76 0.73
C CYS A 31 2.92 7.89 1.60
N ARG A 32 2.09 8.89 1.92
CA ARG A 32 2.47 10.04 2.77
C ARG A 32 2.88 9.55 4.16
N LYS A 33 2.10 8.65 4.75
CA LYS A 33 2.43 8.05 6.05
C LYS A 33 3.74 7.28 6.03
N ALA A 34 3.99 6.50 4.98
CA ALA A 34 5.25 5.78 4.82
C ALA A 34 6.44 6.76 4.72
N GLN A 35 6.28 7.89 4.01
CA GLN A 35 7.28 8.95 3.92
C GLN A 35 7.53 9.64 5.27
N GLU A 36 6.47 9.94 6.03
CA GLU A 36 6.55 10.54 7.37
C GLU A 36 7.26 9.61 8.37
N GLU A 37 6.97 8.31 8.32
CA GLU A 37 7.59 7.31 9.19
C GLU A 37 8.98 6.86 8.72
N GLY A 38 9.39 7.21 7.49
CA GLY A 38 10.66 6.79 6.90
C GLY A 38 10.74 5.29 6.60
N VAL A 39 9.59 4.67 6.31
CA VAL A 39 9.46 3.23 6.02
C VAL A 39 8.87 2.97 4.64
N GLY A 40 8.87 1.71 4.21
CA GLY A 40 8.20 1.30 2.97
C GLY A 40 6.68 1.29 3.12
N ILE A 41 5.94 1.61 2.06
CA ILE A 41 4.47 1.53 2.03
C ILE A 41 3.97 0.10 2.33
N ASP A 42 4.75 -0.91 1.98
CA ASP A 42 4.45 -2.31 2.28
C ASP A 42 4.46 -2.61 3.78
N GLU A 43 5.30 -1.93 4.56
CA GLU A 43 5.30 -2.05 6.02
C GLU A 43 4.04 -1.43 6.64
N ILE A 44 3.57 -0.30 6.11
CA ILE A 44 2.30 0.31 6.55
C ILE A 44 1.13 -0.62 6.19
N ILE A 45 1.09 -1.15 4.96
CA ILE A 45 0.05 -2.08 4.51
C ILE A 45 0.04 -3.36 5.36
N LYS A 46 1.20 -3.94 5.68
CA LYS A 46 1.30 -5.10 6.58
C LYS A 46 0.74 -4.79 7.97
N ARG A 47 1.10 -3.63 8.53
CA ARG A 47 0.71 -3.27 9.91
C ARG A 47 -0.78 -2.97 10.04
N GLU A 48 -1.39 -2.34 9.04
CA GLU A 48 -2.71 -1.70 9.20
C GLU A 48 -3.82 -2.32 8.37
N ILE A 49 -3.50 -3.00 7.27
CA ILE A 49 -4.50 -3.46 6.29
C ILE A 49 -4.48 -4.97 6.13
N GLU A 50 -3.31 -5.55 5.89
CA GLU A 50 -3.13 -6.97 5.58
C GLU A 50 -1.87 -7.54 6.22
N PRO A 51 -1.93 -8.01 7.49
CA PRO A 51 -0.79 -8.62 8.18
C PRO A 51 -0.22 -9.86 7.49
N ASP A 52 -1.03 -10.56 6.69
CA ASP A 52 -0.61 -11.71 5.90
C ASP A 52 -0.23 -11.31 4.46
N LEU A 53 0.34 -10.11 4.30
CA LEU A 53 0.72 -9.58 3.00
C LEU A 53 1.67 -10.54 2.27
N LYS A 54 1.29 -10.90 1.05
CA LYS A 54 2.13 -11.64 0.11
C LYS A 54 2.79 -10.71 -0.91
N MET A 55 2.01 -9.81 -1.49
CA MET A 55 2.45 -8.97 -2.60
C MET A 55 1.59 -7.71 -2.74
N ILE A 56 2.23 -6.65 -3.22
CA ILE A 56 1.60 -5.41 -3.66
C ILE A 56 1.86 -5.25 -5.16
N LYS A 57 0.85 -4.79 -5.90
CA LYS A 57 1.00 -4.37 -7.30
C LYS A 57 0.36 -3.00 -7.48
N PHE A 58 1.15 -2.06 -7.99
CA PHE A 58 0.67 -0.74 -8.40
C PHE A 58 0.04 -0.85 -9.80
N VAL A 59 -1.11 -0.20 -9.98
CA VAL A 59 -1.88 -0.17 -11.24
C VAL A 59 -1.81 1.21 -11.86
#